data_AF-A0A4Z0MMG2-F1
#
_entry.id   AF-A0A4Z0MMG2-F1
#
_cell.length_a   1.000
_cell.length_b   1.000
_cell.length_c   1.000
_cell.angle_alpha   90.00
_cell.angle_beta   90.00
_cell.angle_gamma   90.00
#
_symmetry.space_group_name_H-M   'P 1'
#
loop_
_entity.id
_entity.type
_entity.pdbx_description
1 polymer ?
#
loop_
_entity_poly.entity_id
_entity_poly.type
_entity_poly.pdbx_seq_one_letter_code
_entity_poly.pdbx_strand_id
1 'polypeptide(L)'
;MRYPCQFLLHSLCLLALASCSSPTASAPAYPQNPAVSDALGHPRDTTTFYFPAADSLHAKYLPKSKWPEVRYNTDVRLSNCAYELQFASYTLTYFDAPVLSNYYLGTDTYRFLWLRSFHRPVLLTLRKTPIGATLRTQLLDKSPCFVHVDVFPPTQLLQTASPAESAQAIRRYNEAMADPEFQKEVAEGKRRAAQVKSEESTVLITPAQWEQFQALVKDSNFNSLPACQPDPGVLDGADWLLESHQPTSYHMVSRHSPDKSDSFRAACEYLIDLSSVRNEERY
;
A
#
# COMPACT_ATOMS: atom_id res chain seq x y z
N MET A 1 10.75 -75.56 -62.47
CA MET A 1 12.04 -74.85 -62.44
C MET A 1 11.81 -73.41 -62.87
N ARG A 2 12.44 -72.46 -62.14
CA ARG A 2 12.47 -70.98 -62.32
C ARG A 2 11.59 -70.15 -61.36
N TYR A 3 12.27 -69.71 -60.30
CA TYR A 3 12.26 -68.44 -59.53
C TYR A 3 10.98 -67.88 -58.90
N PRO A 4 11.03 -67.58 -57.59
CA PRO A 4 10.38 -66.41 -57.01
C PRO A 4 11.39 -65.36 -56.50
N CYS A 5 10.84 -64.15 -56.41
CA CYS A 5 11.42 -62.84 -56.14
C CYS A 5 12.00 -62.65 -54.72
N GLN A 6 13.02 -61.79 -54.65
CA GLN A 6 13.53 -61.13 -53.44
C GLN A 6 12.49 -60.20 -52.83
N PHE A 7 12.46 -60.07 -51.49
CA PHE A 7 12.26 -58.78 -50.81
C PHE A 7 13.00 -58.79 -49.46
N LEU A 8 13.98 -57.89 -49.35
CA LEU A 8 14.64 -57.49 -48.10
C LEU A 8 13.68 -56.60 -47.29
N LEU A 9 13.56 -56.84 -45.98
CA LEU A 9 13.06 -55.85 -45.02
C LEU A 9 14.19 -55.49 -44.04
N HIS A 10 14.66 -54.25 -44.10
CA HIS A 10 15.49 -53.63 -43.08
C HIS A 10 14.59 -53.06 -41.97
N SER A 11 14.74 -53.54 -40.74
CA SER A 11 14.15 -52.91 -39.56
C SER A 11 15.10 -51.85 -39.01
N LEU A 12 14.69 -50.57 -39.13
CA LEU A 12 15.35 -49.42 -38.53
C LEU A 12 14.79 -49.21 -37.11
N CYS A 13 15.56 -49.52 -36.08
CA CYS A 13 15.24 -49.15 -34.70
C CYS A 13 15.57 -47.67 -34.48
N LEU A 14 14.55 -46.82 -34.45
CA LEU A 14 14.63 -45.43 -33.99
C LEU A 14 14.53 -45.38 -32.47
N LEU A 15 15.67 -45.17 -31.81
CA LEU A 15 15.76 -44.80 -30.39
C LEU A 15 15.32 -43.34 -30.22
N ALA A 16 14.10 -43.13 -29.74
CA ALA A 16 13.63 -41.82 -29.30
C ALA A 16 14.20 -41.52 -27.91
N LEU A 17 15.22 -40.66 -27.84
CA LEU A 17 15.70 -40.07 -26.60
C LEU A 17 14.67 -39.02 -26.13
N ALA A 18 13.80 -39.41 -25.21
CA ALA A 18 12.97 -38.46 -24.46
C ALA A 18 13.87 -37.70 -23.48
N SER A 19 14.30 -36.50 -23.88
CA SER A 19 14.95 -35.54 -22.98
C SER A 19 13.90 -35.04 -21.98
N CYS A 20 13.97 -35.51 -20.74
CA CYS A 20 13.22 -34.93 -19.63
C CYS A 20 13.86 -33.58 -19.27
N SER A 21 13.43 -32.51 -19.95
CA SER A 21 13.64 -31.14 -19.46
C SER A 21 12.89 -31.02 -18.13
N SER A 22 13.63 -31.08 -17.03
CA SER A 22 13.09 -30.74 -15.71
C SER A 22 12.59 -29.29 -15.78
N PRO A 23 11.33 -28.99 -15.41
CA PRO A 23 10.84 -27.62 -15.42
C PRO A 23 11.72 -26.80 -14.48
N THR A 24 12.35 -25.77 -15.02
CA THR A 24 13.08 -24.77 -14.25
C THR A 24 12.13 -24.26 -13.17
N ALA A 25 12.48 -24.46 -11.90
CA ALA A 25 11.66 -24.01 -10.78
C ALA A 25 11.29 -22.55 -11.00
N SER A 26 10.00 -22.26 -11.17
CA SER A 26 9.51 -20.89 -11.32
C SER A 26 10.00 -20.07 -10.13
N ALA A 27 10.49 -18.85 -10.39
CA ALA A 27 10.88 -17.94 -9.33
C ALA A 27 9.75 -17.85 -8.27
N PRO A 28 10.09 -17.78 -6.97
CA PRO A 28 9.08 -17.69 -5.93
C PRO A 28 8.23 -16.44 -6.15
N ALA A 29 6.93 -16.55 -5.90
CA ALA A 29 5.96 -15.45 -6.04
C ALA A 29 6.25 -14.26 -5.12
N TYR A 30 7.10 -14.46 -4.12
CA TYR A 30 7.45 -13.49 -3.08
C TYR A 30 8.97 -13.40 -2.92
N PRO A 31 9.53 -12.22 -2.57
CA PRO A 31 10.97 -12.02 -2.41
C PRO A 31 11.61 -12.82 -1.27
N GLN A 32 10.86 -13.09 -0.18
CA GLN A 32 11.33 -13.81 1.00
C GLN A 32 12.58 -13.20 1.63
N ASN A 33 12.62 -11.87 1.75
CA ASN A 33 13.76 -11.13 2.25
C ASN A 33 13.66 -10.91 3.78
N PRO A 34 14.48 -11.57 4.61
CA PRO A 34 14.45 -11.40 6.07
C PRO A 34 14.88 -10.00 6.54
N ALA A 35 15.49 -9.18 5.67
CA ALA A 35 15.78 -7.79 5.97
C ALA A 35 14.54 -6.88 5.91
N VAL A 36 13.43 -7.37 5.35
CA VAL A 36 12.15 -6.64 5.24
C VAL A 36 11.18 -7.09 6.33
N SER A 37 10.90 -8.39 6.43
CA SER A 37 10.03 -8.97 7.44
C SER A 37 10.45 -10.39 7.78
N ASP A 38 9.94 -10.94 8.88
CA ASP A 38 9.99 -12.39 9.09
C ASP A 38 8.97 -13.14 8.19
N ALA A 39 8.99 -14.47 8.26
CA ALA A 39 8.08 -15.34 7.50
C ALA A 39 6.61 -15.27 7.93
N LEU A 40 6.31 -14.64 9.07
CA LEU A 40 4.96 -14.34 9.54
C LEU A 40 4.49 -12.95 9.10
N GLY A 41 5.35 -12.21 8.39
CA GLY A 41 5.09 -10.86 7.91
C GLY A 41 5.35 -9.77 8.95
N HIS A 42 5.95 -10.06 10.11
CA HIS A 42 6.28 -9.00 11.06
C HIS A 42 7.38 -8.11 10.48
N PRO A 43 7.17 -6.79 10.39
CA PRO A 43 8.16 -5.87 9.86
C PRO A 43 9.42 -5.91 10.73
N ARG A 44 10.59 -5.74 10.11
CA ARG A 44 11.87 -5.72 10.83
C ARG A 44 11.90 -4.62 11.91
N ASP A 45 11.42 -3.44 11.54
CA ASP A 45 11.32 -2.27 12.41
C ASP A 45 10.27 -1.28 11.87
N THR A 46 10.07 -0.15 12.57
CA THR A 46 9.09 0.89 12.20
C THR A 46 9.44 1.67 10.93
N THR A 47 10.61 1.44 10.32
CA THR A 47 11.05 2.06 9.05
C THR A 47 10.89 1.12 7.86
N THR A 48 10.41 -0.11 8.09
CA THR A 48 10.15 -1.10 7.04
C THR A 48 9.20 -0.53 5.99
N PHE A 49 9.59 -0.61 4.72
CA PHE A 49 8.72 -0.28 3.59
C PHE A 49 7.85 -1.50 3.23
N TYR A 50 6.53 -1.32 3.15
CA TYR A 50 5.56 -2.42 3.07
C TYR A 50 5.30 -2.93 1.65
N PHE A 51 5.73 -2.18 0.64
CA PHE A 51 5.38 -2.42 -0.75
C PHE A 51 6.61 -2.80 -1.58
N PRO A 52 6.46 -3.49 -2.72
CA PRO A 52 7.56 -3.70 -3.65
C PRO A 52 8.12 -2.35 -4.13
N ALA A 53 9.43 -2.16 -4.08
CA ALA A 53 10.06 -0.90 -4.51
C ALA A 53 9.80 -0.57 -5.99
N ALA A 54 9.57 -1.58 -6.83
CA ALA A 54 9.21 -1.38 -8.24
C ALA A 54 7.85 -0.69 -8.42
N ASP A 55 6.96 -0.79 -7.43
CA ASP A 55 5.59 -0.27 -7.51
C ASP A 55 5.51 1.23 -7.14
N SER A 56 6.60 1.84 -6.67
CA SER A 56 6.61 3.27 -6.32
C SER A 56 6.64 4.19 -7.54
N LEU A 57 6.99 3.67 -8.72
CA LEU A 57 7.11 4.47 -9.94
C LEU A 57 5.91 4.20 -10.86
N HIS A 58 5.26 5.26 -11.31
CA HIS A 58 4.25 5.16 -12.35
C HIS A 58 4.89 5.03 -13.75
N ALA A 59 4.15 4.51 -14.72
CA ALA A 59 4.67 4.15 -16.04
C ALA A 59 5.31 5.29 -16.85
N LYS A 60 5.01 6.55 -16.53
CA LYS A 60 5.56 7.73 -17.23
C LYS A 60 6.65 8.46 -16.42
N TYR A 61 7.12 7.87 -15.33
CA TYR A 61 8.10 8.50 -14.44
C TYR A 61 9.40 8.81 -15.20
N LEU A 62 9.86 10.05 -15.09
CA LEU A 62 11.17 10.47 -15.56
C LEU A 62 12.14 10.52 -14.37
N PRO A 63 13.33 9.91 -14.45
CA PRO A 63 14.35 10.08 -13.42
C PRO A 63 14.85 11.52 -13.39
N LYS A 64 15.29 11.99 -12.20
CA LYS A 64 15.72 13.38 -11.97
C LYS A 64 16.77 13.90 -12.96
N SER A 65 17.66 13.03 -13.45
CA SER A 65 18.67 13.35 -14.47
C SER A 65 18.10 13.69 -15.85
N LYS A 66 16.84 13.33 -16.11
CA LYS A 66 16.09 13.60 -17.35
C LYS A 66 15.01 14.67 -17.16
N TRP A 67 14.95 15.32 -16.00
CA TRP A 67 13.95 16.35 -15.75
C TRP A 67 14.28 17.61 -16.57
N PRO A 68 13.25 18.27 -17.15
CA PRO A 68 13.44 19.57 -17.78
C PRO A 68 13.87 20.63 -16.75
N GLU A 69 14.48 21.69 -17.24
CA GLU A 69 14.89 22.84 -16.42
C GLU A 69 13.67 23.54 -15.81
N VAL A 70 12.64 23.77 -16.63
CA VAL A 70 11.33 24.30 -16.17
C VAL A 70 10.42 23.13 -15.78
N ARG A 71 9.91 23.17 -14.56
CA ARG A 71 9.07 22.12 -13.99
C ARG A 71 7.71 22.67 -13.60
N TYR A 72 6.66 21.95 -13.97
CA TYR A 72 5.33 22.17 -13.45
C TYR A 72 5.07 21.09 -12.39
N ASN A 73 4.67 21.52 -11.19
CA ASN A 73 4.30 20.63 -10.09
C ASN A 73 3.09 19.73 -10.42
N THR A 74 2.36 20.05 -11.48
CA THR A 74 1.24 19.27 -12.04
C THR A 74 1.68 18.22 -13.07
N ASP A 75 2.97 18.15 -13.45
CA ASP A 75 3.42 17.15 -14.42
C ASP A 75 3.55 15.78 -13.76
N VAL A 76 2.62 14.89 -14.10
CA VAL A 76 2.57 13.53 -13.59
C VAL A 76 3.89 12.79 -13.76
N ARG A 77 4.68 13.06 -14.81
CA ARG A 77 5.98 12.38 -15.09
C ARG A 77 7.05 12.66 -14.03
N LEU A 78 6.89 13.73 -13.27
CA LEU A 78 7.79 14.11 -12.19
C LEU A 78 7.28 13.60 -10.84
N SER A 79 6.05 13.09 -10.79
CA SER A 79 5.40 12.60 -9.58
C SER A 79 5.81 11.16 -9.30
N ASN A 80 6.24 10.91 -8.08
CA ASN A 80 6.69 9.60 -7.62
C ASN A 80 5.80 9.21 -6.45
N CYS A 81 5.20 8.02 -6.51
CA CYS A 81 4.34 7.52 -5.44
C CYS A 81 5.11 7.08 -4.19
N ALA A 82 6.44 7.14 -4.20
CA ALA A 82 7.26 6.75 -3.07
C ALA A 82 6.89 7.51 -1.80
N TYR A 83 6.47 8.78 -1.89
CA TYR A 83 6.10 9.56 -0.71
C TYR A 83 4.78 9.04 -0.10
N GLU A 84 3.75 8.87 -0.92
CA GLU A 84 2.43 8.36 -0.55
C GLU A 84 2.54 6.92 -0.02
N LEU A 85 3.32 6.07 -0.68
CA LEU A 85 3.57 4.70 -0.23
C LEU A 85 4.46 4.64 1.02
N GLN A 86 5.35 5.60 1.23
CA GLN A 86 6.09 5.71 2.49
C GLN A 86 5.14 6.09 3.62
N PHE A 87 4.23 7.02 3.38
CA PHE A 87 3.20 7.41 4.35
C PHE A 87 2.24 6.26 4.65
N ALA A 88 1.82 5.50 3.63
CA ALA A 88 1.01 4.30 3.81
C ALA A 88 1.77 3.20 4.58
N SER A 89 3.06 2.97 4.27
CA SER A 89 3.90 2.01 5.01
C SER A 89 4.01 2.41 6.47
N TYR A 90 4.30 3.69 6.73
CA TYR A 90 4.38 4.23 8.08
C TYR A 90 3.05 4.04 8.81
N THR A 91 1.92 4.34 8.18
CA THR A 91 0.59 4.12 8.77
C THR A 91 0.32 2.66 9.07
N LEU A 92 0.72 1.72 8.20
CA LEU A 92 0.57 0.29 8.44
C LEU A 92 1.36 -0.21 9.66
N THR A 93 2.49 0.41 10.01
CA THR A 93 3.22 0.08 11.25
C THR A 93 2.42 0.45 12.51
N TYR A 94 1.56 1.46 12.44
CA TYR A 94 0.72 1.87 13.58
C TYR A 94 -0.50 0.96 13.77
N PHE A 95 -0.91 0.27 12.71
CA PHE A 95 -1.92 -0.78 12.76
C PHE A 95 -1.37 -2.14 13.21
N ASP A 96 -0.06 -2.25 13.44
CA ASP A 96 0.67 -3.52 13.60
C ASP A 96 0.39 -4.49 12.44
N ALA A 97 0.24 -3.94 11.23
CA ALA A 97 -0.11 -4.74 10.06
C ALA A 97 1.11 -5.55 9.57
N PRO A 98 0.91 -6.77 9.02
CA PRO A 98 2.01 -7.55 8.45
C PRO A 98 2.45 -7.00 7.09
N VAL A 99 3.70 -7.22 6.70
CA VAL A 99 4.20 -6.94 5.34
C VAL A 99 3.74 -8.05 4.40
N LEU A 100 2.70 -7.77 3.61
CA LEU A 100 2.11 -8.77 2.70
C LEU A 100 2.99 -9.02 1.47
N SER A 101 3.78 -8.05 1.03
CA SER A 101 4.58 -8.13 -0.19
C SER A 101 5.82 -9.06 -0.12
N ASN A 102 6.16 -9.60 1.05
CA ASN A 102 7.44 -10.28 1.28
C ASN A 102 7.35 -11.82 1.43
N TYR A 103 6.30 -12.35 2.07
CA TYR A 103 6.06 -13.78 2.23
C TYR A 103 4.57 -14.08 2.06
N TYR A 104 4.20 -15.17 1.39
CA TYR A 104 2.83 -15.66 1.49
C TYR A 104 2.54 -16.13 2.93
N LEU A 105 1.43 -15.66 3.50
CA LEU A 105 1.12 -15.83 4.93
C LEU A 105 0.11 -16.97 5.18
N GLY A 106 -0.10 -17.84 4.18
CA GLY A 106 -0.99 -18.99 4.29
C GLY A 106 -2.48 -18.69 4.17
N THR A 107 -2.86 -17.43 3.89
CA THR A 107 -4.26 -17.03 3.71
C THR A 107 -4.43 -15.99 2.62
N ASP A 108 -5.44 -16.17 1.78
CA ASP A 108 -5.82 -15.19 0.77
C ASP A 108 -6.34 -13.94 1.48
N THR A 109 -5.69 -12.81 1.24
CA THR A 109 -5.97 -11.57 1.95
C THR A 109 -6.15 -10.43 0.97
N TYR A 110 -7.19 -9.64 1.19
CA TYR A 110 -7.31 -8.31 0.62
C TYR A 110 -7.22 -7.29 1.75
N ARG A 111 -6.38 -6.27 1.58
CA ARG A 111 -6.21 -5.23 2.59
C ARG A 111 -6.44 -3.88 1.96
N PHE A 112 -7.47 -3.20 2.43
CA PHE A 112 -7.79 -1.84 2.02
C PHE A 112 -7.39 -0.86 3.13
N LEU A 113 -6.41 -0.02 2.84
CA LEU A 113 -6.00 1.09 3.66
C LEU A 113 -6.65 2.36 3.11
N TRP A 114 -7.35 3.07 3.98
CA TRP A 114 -8.10 4.27 3.65
C TRP A 114 -7.58 5.45 4.47
N LEU A 115 -6.88 6.37 3.80
CA LEU A 115 -6.25 7.54 4.42
C LEU A 115 -6.97 8.79 3.94
N ARG A 116 -7.80 9.37 4.81
CA ARG A 116 -8.61 10.54 4.50
C ARG A 116 -7.93 11.80 5.04
N SER A 117 -7.92 12.89 4.28
CA SER A 117 -7.23 14.13 4.67
C SER A 117 -7.66 14.63 6.04
N PHE A 118 -8.96 14.58 6.37
CA PHE A 118 -9.48 15.17 7.61
C PHE A 118 -10.10 14.16 8.57
N HIS A 119 -9.94 12.86 8.30
CA HIS A 119 -10.57 11.80 9.07
C HIS A 119 -9.55 10.75 9.52
N ARG A 120 -9.96 9.93 10.47
CA ARG A 120 -9.16 8.84 11.03
C ARG A 120 -8.76 7.83 9.94
N PRO A 121 -7.50 7.35 9.91
CA PRO A 121 -7.11 6.22 9.08
C PRO A 121 -7.94 4.98 9.41
N VAL A 122 -8.34 4.26 8.38
CA VAL A 122 -9.04 2.97 8.51
C VAL A 122 -8.27 1.88 7.78
N LEU A 123 -8.16 0.72 8.41
CA LEU A 123 -7.63 -0.49 7.79
C LEU A 123 -8.70 -1.58 7.78
N LEU A 124 -9.07 -2.02 6.58
CA LEU A 124 -9.96 -3.15 6.37
C LEU A 124 -9.15 -4.34 5.87
N THR A 125 -9.21 -5.46 6.56
CA THR A 125 -8.51 -6.69 6.18
C THR A 125 -9.51 -7.82 5.99
N LEU A 126 -9.78 -8.16 4.73
CA LEU A 126 -10.59 -9.29 4.32
C LEU A 126 -9.69 -10.52 4.19
N ARG A 127 -9.95 -11.58 4.95
CA ARG A 127 -9.20 -12.84 4.90
C ARG A 127 -10.10 -14.00 4.53
N LYS A 128 -9.63 -14.88 3.65
CA LYS A 128 -10.24 -16.17 3.36
C LYS A 128 -9.36 -17.30 3.87
N THR A 129 -10.00 -18.23 4.55
CA THR A 129 -9.44 -19.48 5.06
C THR A 129 -10.30 -20.64 4.58
N PRO A 130 -9.85 -21.91 4.74
CA PRO A 130 -10.68 -23.07 4.44
C PRO A 130 -12.01 -23.12 5.19
N ILE A 131 -12.08 -22.53 6.40
CA ILE A 131 -13.27 -22.57 7.26
C ILE A 131 -14.26 -21.42 7.00
N GLY A 132 -13.85 -20.38 6.27
CA GLY A 132 -14.69 -19.19 6.07
C GLY A 132 -13.90 -17.94 5.72
N ALA A 133 -14.62 -16.83 5.56
CA ALA A 133 -14.04 -15.52 5.34
C ALA A 133 -14.42 -14.56 6.47
N THR A 134 -13.53 -13.60 6.76
CA THR A 134 -13.73 -12.57 7.79
C THR A 134 -13.25 -11.23 7.28
N LEU A 135 -13.93 -10.16 7.68
CA LEU A 135 -13.49 -8.79 7.46
C LEU A 135 -13.21 -8.15 8.81
N ARG A 136 -11.95 -7.78 9.04
CA ARG A 136 -11.53 -7.03 10.23
C ARG A 136 -11.45 -5.55 9.90
N THR A 137 -11.96 -4.73 10.80
CA THR A 137 -11.90 -3.26 10.74
C THR A 137 -11.06 -2.74 11.88
N GLN A 138 -10.08 -1.89 11.56
CA GLN A 138 -9.26 -1.16 12.52
C GLN A 138 -9.27 0.33 12.22
N LEU A 139 -9.12 1.15 13.27
CA LEU A 139 -9.01 2.60 13.16
C LEU A 139 -7.82 3.10 13.98
N LEU A 140 -7.17 4.15 13.50
CA LEU A 140 -6.29 4.98 14.34
C LEU A 140 -7.05 6.19 14.85
N ASP A 141 -6.72 6.67 16.04
CA ASP A 141 -7.32 7.88 16.63
C ASP A 141 -6.99 9.15 15.85
N LYS A 142 -5.86 9.16 15.12
CA LYS A 142 -5.43 10.22 14.20
C LYS A 142 -4.45 9.68 13.16
N SER A 143 -4.22 10.45 12.11
CA SER A 143 -3.18 10.16 11.12
C SER A 143 -1.77 10.32 11.73
N PRO A 144 -0.84 9.36 11.55
CA PRO A 144 0.49 9.37 12.18
C PRO A 144 1.39 10.59 11.89
N CYS A 145 1.03 11.45 10.92
CA CYS A 145 1.77 12.67 10.57
C CYS A 145 0.89 13.94 10.52
N PHE A 146 -0.32 13.91 11.10
CA PHE A 146 -1.32 14.97 10.84
C PHE A 146 -1.04 16.31 11.51
N VAL A 147 -0.26 16.32 12.60
CA VAL A 147 -0.10 17.53 13.40
C VAL A 147 1.38 17.76 13.71
N HIS A 148 2.08 18.36 12.75
CA HIS A 148 3.32 19.07 13.03
C HIS A 148 2.95 20.43 13.61
N VAL A 149 2.76 20.51 14.94
CA VAL A 149 2.83 21.81 15.61
C VAL A 149 4.31 22.18 15.69
N ASP A 150 4.78 22.88 14.66
CA ASP A 150 6.15 23.32 14.60
C ASP A 150 6.37 24.43 15.61
N VAL A 151 7.13 24.11 16.65
CA VAL A 151 7.70 25.11 17.54
C VAL A 151 8.99 25.58 16.88
N PHE A 152 9.02 26.83 16.40
CA PHE A 152 10.21 27.43 15.82
C PHE A 152 11.08 28.06 16.93
N PRO A 153 12.14 27.38 17.42
CA PRO A 153 13.02 27.99 18.39
C PRO A 153 13.77 29.16 17.77
N PRO A 154 14.13 30.20 18.54
CA PRO A 154 14.91 31.35 18.05
C PRO A 154 16.25 30.95 17.45
N THR A 155 16.78 29.77 17.78
CA THR A 155 18.02 29.22 17.23
C THR A 155 17.92 28.84 15.74
N GLN A 156 16.70 28.73 15.18
CA GLN A 156 16.47 28.49 13.76
C GLN A 156 16.41 29.77 12.91
N LEU A 157 16.56 30.95 13.52
CA LEU A 157 16.66 32.19 12.77
C LEU A 157 17.90 32.19 11.88
N LEU A 158 17.75 32.79 10.69
CA LEU A 158 18.89 33.02 9.80
C LEU A 158 19.93 33.88 10.50
N GLN A 159 21.22 33.61 10.24
CA GLN A 159 22.31 34.41 10.79
C GLN A 159 22.26 35.89 10.38
N THR A 160 21.52 36.21 9.31
CA THR A 160 21.29 37.56 8.82
C THR A 160 20.10 38.27 9.48
N ALA A 161 19.41 37.63 10.43
CA ALA A 161 18.28 38.23 11.11
C ALA A 161 18.72 39.47 11.92
N SER A 162 17.93 40.54 11.81
CA SER A 162 18.15 41.76 12.58
C SER A 162 17.93 41.52 14.08
N PRO A 163 18.49 42.39 14.96
CA PRO A 163 18.22 42.33 16.39
C PRO A 163 16.72 42.41 16.72
N ALA A 164 15.95 43.18 15.95
CA ALA A 164 14.51 43.34 16.15
C ALA A 164 13.73 42.05 15.83
N GLU A 165 14.03 41.40 14.70
CA GLU A 165 13.44 40.11 14.32
C GLU A 165 13.78 39.03 15.35
N SER A 166 15.04 39.00 15.80
CA SER A 166 15.48 38.07 16.85
C SER A 166 14.71 38.27 18.15
N ALA A 167 14.57 39.52 18.61
CA ALA A 167 13.80 39.83 19.81
C ALA A 167 12.31 39.47 19.67
N GLN A 168 11.71 39.67 18.48
CA GLN A 168 10.32 39.30 18.23
C GLN A 168 10.12 37.78 18.23
N ALA A 169 11.00 37.03 17.59
CA ALA A 169 10.94 35.57 17.57
C ALA A 169 11.12 34.98 18.97
N ILE A 170 12.07 35.50 19.77
CA ILE A 170 12.25 35.10 21.17
C ILE A 170 10.98 35.35 21.98
N ARG A 171 10.35 36.54 21.85
CA ARG A 171 9.09 36.83 22.54
C ARG A 171 7.98 35.86 22.13
N ARG A 172 7.73 35.69 20.84
CA ARG A 172 6.70 34.77 20.32
C ARG A 172 6.92 33.33 20.80
N TYR A 173 8.17 32.87 20.75
CA TYR A 173 8.53 31.55 21.26
C TYR A 173 8.23 31.43 22.76
N ASN A 174 8.68 32.39 23.57
CA ASN A 174 8.45 32.37 25.02
C ASN A 174 6.95 32.45 25.36
N GLU A 175 6.18 33.28 24.66
CA GLU A 175 4.73 33.40 24.83
C GLU A 175 4.02 32.08 24.48
N ALA A 176 4.33 31.47 23.33
CA ALA A 176 3.78 30.17 22.94
C ALA A 176 4.19 29.06 23.94
N MET A 177 5.44 29.06 24.38
CA MET A 177 5.93 28.06 25.34
C MET A 177 5.35 28.25 26.75
N ALA A 178 4.88 29.44 27.09
CA ALA A 178 4.19 29.72 28.35
C ALA A 178 2.70 29.38 28.32
N ASP A 179 2.09 29.21 27.14
CA ASP A 179 0.68 28.86 26.97
C ASP A 179 0.46 27.34 27.20
N PRO A 180 -0.25 26.93 28.28
CA PRO A 180 -0.51 25.52 28.56
C PRO A 180 -1.34 24.81 27.49
N GLU A 181 -2.26 25.52 26.81
CA GLU A 181 -3.08 24.91 25.75
C GLU A 181 -2.22 24.64 24.51
N PHE A 182 -1.34 25.57 24.14
CA PHE A 182 -0.35 25.32 23.09
C PHE A 182 0.59 24.16 23.44
N GLN A 183 1.07 24.08 24.69
CA GLN A 183 1.88 22.93 25.12
C GLN A 183 1.13 21.60 25.01
N LYS A 184 -0.16 21.59 25.34
CA LYS A 184 -1.02 20.41 25.18
C LYS A 184 -1.22 20.05 23.71
N GLU A 185 -1.38 21.03 22.83
CA GLU A 185 -1.48 20.81 21.38
C GLU A 185 -0.17 20.24 20.80
N VAL A 186 0.98 20.80 21.19
CA VAL A 186 2.30 20.29 20.80
C VAL A 186 2.51 18.86 21.32
N ALA A 187 2.14 18.59 22.58
CA ALA A 187 2.24 17.26 23.16
C ALA A 187 1.32 16.27 22.43
N GLU A 188 0.10 16.67 22.10
CA GLU A 188 -0.81 15.86 21.31
C GLU A 188 -0.26 15.64 19.90
N GLY A 189 0.25 16.66 19.19
CA GLY A 189 0.83 16.49 17.86
C GLY A 189 2.04 15.55 17.83
N LYS A 190 2.88 15.59 18.87
CA LYS A 190 4.03 14.68 19.04
C LYS A 190 3.65 13.27 19.49
N ARG A 191 2.45 13.08 20.06
CA ARG A 191 2.01 11.77 20.54
C ARG A 191 1.84 10.82 19.36
N ARG A 192 2.35 9.60 19.51
CA ARG A 192 2.09 8.49 18.58
C ARG A 192 0.58 8.24 18.46
N ALA A 193 0.06 8.19 17.23
CA ALA A 193 -1.30 7.69 16.97
C ALA A 193 -1.48 6.29 17.59
N ALA A 194 -2.69 6.00 18.04
CA ALA A 194 -3.04 4.77 18.72
C ALA A 194 -4.22 4.08 18.02
N GLN A 195 -4.23 2.75 18.04
CA GLN A 195 -5.38 1.98 17.57
C GLN A 195 -6.57 2.17 18.51
N VAL A 196 -7.74 2.47 17.95
CA VAL A 196 -8.98 2.64 18.72
C VAL A 196 -9.61 1.27 18.99
N LYS A 197 -9.03 0.53 19.93
CA LYS A 197 -9.40 -0.87 20.23
C LYS A 197 -10.89 -1.09 20.52
N SER A 198 -11.56 -0.11 21.10
CA SER A 198 -13.00 -0.17 21.38
C SER A 198 -13.89 -0.12 20.14
N GLU A 199 -13.38 0.34 19.00
CA GLU A 199 -14.10 0.44 17.72
C GLU A 199 -13.66 -0.63 16.71
N GLU A 200 -12.63 -1.43 17.03
CA GLU A 200 -12.22 -2.54 16.17
C GLU A 200 -13.33 -3.60 16.12
N SER A 201 -13.58 -4.13 14.92
CA SER A 201 -14.59 -5.17 14.72
C SER A 201 -14.08 -6.27 13.80
N THR A 202 -14.71 -7.44 13.88
CA THR A 202 -14.53 -8.51 12.90
C THR A 202 -15.88 -9.12 12.62
N VAL A 203 -16.26 -9.14 11.34
CA VAL A 203 -17.51 -9.73 10.88
C VAL A 203 -17.23 -10.95 10.02
N LEU A 204 -18.13 -11.94 10.11
CA LEU A 204 -18.12 -13.09 9.21
C LEU A 204 -18.58 -12.65 7.82
N ILE A 205 -17.91 -13.17 6.79
CA ILE A 205 -18.22 -12.89 5.40
C ILE A 205 -18.82 -14.16 4.80
N THR A 206 -20.06 -14.03 4.34
CA THR A 206 -20.79 -15.11 3.67
C THR A 206 -20.11 -15.46 2.33
N PRO A 207 -20.31 -16.70 1.82
CA PRO A 207 -19.83 -17.06 0.49
C PRO A 207 -20.29 -16.09 -0.61
N ALA A 208 -21.55 -15.66 -0.59
CA ALA A 208 -22.10 -14.73 -1.57
C ALA A 208 -21.43 -13.34 -1.50
N GLN A 209 -21.14 -12.82 -0.30
CA GLN A 209 -20.41 -11.56 -0.14
C GLN A 209 -18.96 -11.66 -0.64
N TRP A 210 -18.31 -12.79 -0.37
CA TRP A 210 -16.96 -13.05 -0.89
C TRP A 210 -16.96 -13.10 -2.43
N GLU A 211 -17.91 -13.85 -3.03
CA GLU A 211 -18.06 -13.94 -4.48
C GLU A 211 -18.37 -12.58 -5.11
N GLN A 212 -19.23 -11.77 -4.48
CA GLN A 212 -19.52 -10.41 -4.93
C GLN A 212 -18.28 -9.52 -4.90
N PHE A 213 -17.48 -9.57 -3.83
CA PHE A 213 -16.24 -8.81 -3.77
C PHE A 213 -15.24 -9.26 -4.85
N GLN A 214 -15.10 -10.58 -5.06
CA GLN A 214 -14.25 -11.12 -6.12
C GLN A 214 -14.70 -10.67 -7.52
N ALA A 215 -16.01 -10.60 -7.76
CA ALA A 215 -16.55 -10.07 -9.01
C ALA A 215 -16.16 -8.59 -9.21
N LEU A 216 -16.29 -7.75 -8.19
CA LEU A 216 -15.88 -6.34 -8.26
C LEU A 216 -14.38 -6.16 -8.54
N VAL A 217 -13.52 -6.95 -7.88
CA VAL A 217 -12.06 -6.96 -8.13
C VAL A 217 -11.75 -7.39 -9.57
N LYS A 218 -12.48 -8.37 -10.10
CA LYS A 218 -12.33 -8.83 -11.48
C LYS A 218 -12.79 -7.77 -12.48
N ASP A 219 -13.94 -7.14 -12.23
CA ASP A 219 -14.53 -6.10 -13.09
C ASP A 219 -13.66 -4.84 -13.14
N SER A 220 -12.87 -4.58 -12.09
CA SER A 220 -11.87 -3.50 -12.10
C SER A 220 -10.60 -3.83 -12.86
N ASN A 221 -10.47 -5.06 -13.38
CA ASN A 221 -9.24 -5.59 -13.96
C ASN A 221 -8.03 -5.38 -13.01
N PHE A 222 -8.25 -5.56 -11.71
CA PHE A 222 -7.34 -5.15 -10.63
C PHE A 222 -5.88 -5.54 -10.89
N ASN A 223 -5.62 -6.80 -11.26
CA ASN A 223 -4.27 -7.33 -11.46
C ASN A 223 -3.50 -6.70 -12.63
N SER A 224 -4.18 -5.95 -13.51
CA SER A 224 -3.56 -5.26 -14.64
C SER A 224 -3.47 -3.74 -14.42
N LEU A 225 -4.00 -3.22 -13.32
CA LEU A 225 -3.95 -1.80 -13.03
C LEU A 225 -2.51 -1.39 -12.68
N PRO A 226 -2.09 -0.16 -13.03
CA PRO A 226 -0.85 0.39 -12.51
C PRO A 226 -0.90 0.41 -10.98
N ALA A 227 0.18 -0.08 -10.35
CA ALA A 227 0.24 -0.17 -8.89
C ALA A 227 0.07 1.18 -8.22
N CYS A 228 0.61 2.23 -8.84
CA CYS A 228 0.30 3.59 -8.44
C CYS A 228 0.05 4.49 -9.65
N GLN A 229 -0.88 5.43 -9.46
CA GLN A 229 -1.18 6.50 -10.38
C GLN A 229 -1.23 7.82 -9.58
N PRO A 230 -0.16 8.62 -9.59
CA PRO A 230 -0.13 9.87 -8.86
C PRO A 230 -1.12 10.86 -9.49
N ASP A 231 -1.74 11.69 -8.65
CA ASP A 231 -2.66 12.76 -9.06
C ASP A 231 -2.09 14.13 -8.66
N PRO A 232 -1.15 14.68 -9.46
CA PRO A 232 -0.40 15.85 -9.07
C PRO A 232 -1.27 17.11 -9.02
N GLY A 233 -1.14 17.86 -7.93
CA GLY A 233 -1.86 19.11 -7.73
C GLY A 233 -3.15 18.97 -6.93
N VAL A 234 -3.52 17.76 -6.51
CA VAL A 234 -4.60 17.53 -5.54
C VAL A 234 -4.00 17.47 -4.13
N LEU A 235 -4.53 18.28 -3.22
CA LEU A 235 -4.07 18.39 -1.83
C LEU A 235 -5.01 17.70 -0.84
N ASP A 236 -6.32 17.72 -1.14
CA ASP A 236 -7.37 17.23 -0.27
C ASP A 236 -8.05 16.01 -0.89
N GLY A 237 -8.50 15.08 -0.05
CA GLY A 237 -9.29 13.94 -0.46
C GLY A 237 -8.97 12.71 0.36
N ALA A 238 -8.84 11.56 -0.31
CA ALA A 238 -8.48 10.32 0.36
C ALA A 238 -7.60 9.43 -0.51
N ASP A 239 -6.51 8.92 0.05
CA ASP A 239 -5.72 7.86 -0.56
C ASP A 239 -6.34 6.50 -0.27
N TRP A 240 -6.59 5.76 -1.34
CA TRP A 240 -7.22 4.45 -1.35
C TRP A 240 -6.19 3.45 -1.84
N LEU A 241 -5.75 2.57 -0.95
CA LEU A 241 -4.76 1.55 -1.26
C LEU A 241 -5.35 0.17 -0.99
N LEU A 242 -5.49 -0.64 -2.04
CA LEU A 242 -5.94 -2.03 -1.93
C LEU A 242 -4.81 -2.97 -2.31
N GLU A 243 -4.51 -3.92 -1.45
CA GLU A 243 -3.58 -5.02 -1.68
C GLU A 243 -4.34 -6.33 -1.89
N SER A 244 -3.86 -7.16 -2.80
CA SER A 244 -4.24 -8.55 -2.99
C SER A 244 -3.03 -9.43 -2.67
N HIS A 245 -3.24 -10.40 -1.80
CA HIS A 245 -2.22 -11.30 -1.28
C HIS A 245 -2.69 -12.74 -1.44
N GLN A 246 -2.11 -13.46 -2.39
CA GLN A 246 -2.55 -14.77 -2.85
C GLN A 246 -1.37 -15.74 -2.91
N PRO A 247 -1.58 -17.08 -2.97
CA PRO A 247 -0.48 -18.05 -2.90
C PRO A 247 0.58 -17.84 -3.99
N THR A 248 0.16 -17.31 -5.14
CA THR A 248 0.97 -17.17 -6.34
C THR A 248 1.30 -15.73 -6.71
N SER A 249 0.76 -14.74 -6.00
CA SER A 249 0.93 -13.34 -6.38
C SER A 249 0.60 -12.36 -5.27
N TYR A 250 1.34 -11.27 -5.28
CA TYR A 250 1.01 -10.03 -4.59
C TYR A 250 0.79 -8.93 -5.63
N HIS A 251 -0.24 -8.11 -5.45
CA HIS A 251 -0.43 -6.90 -6.23
C HIS A 251 -1.11 -5.84 -5.36
N MET A 252 -0.80 -4.57 -5.60
CA MET A 252 -1.46 -3.47 -4.92
C MET A 252 -1.80 -2.36 -5.90
N VAL A 253 -2.84 -1.61 -5.59
CA VAL A 253 -3.28 -0.45 -6.36
C VAL A 253 -3.55 0.69 -5.39
N SER A 254 -2.85 1.81 -5.60
CA SER A 254 -3.02 3.06 -4.86
C SER A 254 -3.62 4.14 -5.78
N ARG A 255 -4.69 4.78 -5.33
CA ARG A 255 -5.36 5.89 -6.03
C ARG A 255 -5.69 6.99 -5.04
N HIS A 256 -5.46 8.24 -5.45
CA HIS A 256 -5.97 9.40 -4.74
C HIS A 256 -7.39 9.68 -5.24
N SER A 257 -8.35 9.72 -4.31
CA SER A 257 -9.75 10.10 -4.52
C SER A 257 -10.40 9.53 -5.79
N PRO A 258 -10.42 8.20 -5.99
CA PRO A 258 -10.90 7.63 -7.25
C PRO A 258 -12.35 8.02 -7.55
N ASP A 259 -12.64 8.29 -8.83
CA ASP A 259 -13.96 8.71 -9.30
C ASP A 259 -15.05 7.69 -9.01
N LYS A 260 -16.30 8.14 -8.87
CA LYS A 260 -17.46 7.27 -8.66
C LYS A 260 -17.67 6.23 -9.77
N SER A 261 -17.20 6.53 -10.97
CA SER A 261 -17.26 5.62 -12.13
C SER A 261 -16.09 4.63 -12.18
N ASP A 262 -15.09 4.74 -11.31
CA ASP A 262 -13.97 3.81 -11.25
C ASP A 262 -14.39 2.50 -10.59
N SER A 263 -14.27 1.38 -11.30
CA SER A 263 -14.58 0.05 -10.77
C SER A 263 -13.65 -0.38 -9.64
N PHE A 264 -12.42 0.17 -9.57
CA PHE A 264 -11.53 -0.01 -8.41
C PHE A 264 -12.17 0.53 -7.13
N ARG A 265 -12.77 1.73 -7.22
CA ARG A 265 -13.49 2.35 -6.11
C ARG A 265 -14.65 1.47 -5.64
N ALA A 266 -15.42 0.89 -6.57
CA ALA A 266 -16.56 0.04 -6.23
C ALA A 266 -16.15 -1.17 -5.36
N ALA A 267 -15.01 -1.81 -5.66
CA ALA A 267 -14.48 -2.89 -4.83
C ALA A 267 -14.12 -2.42 -3.41
N CYS A 268 -13.53 -1.23 -3.28
CA CYS A 268 -13.14 -0.67 -1.98
C CYS A 268 -14.36 -0.18 -1.17
N GLU A 269 -15.33 0.48 -1.81
CA GLU A 269 -16.60 0.89 -1.17
C GLU A 269 -17.38 -0.32 -0.67
N TYR A 270 -17.36 -1.44 -1.41
CA TYR A 270 -18.00 -2.66 -0.95
C TYR A 270 -17.40 -3.17 0.38
N LEU A 271 -16.08 -3.07 0.57
CA LEU A 271 -15.46 -3.41 1.86
C LEU A 271 -15.90 -2.44 2.96
N ILE A 272 -16.01 -1.14 2.66
CA ILE A 272 -16.52 -0.14 3.60
C ILE A 272 -17.96 -0.50 4.00
N ASP A 273 -18.83 -0.81 3.05
CA ASP A 273 -20.25 -1.09 3.28
C ASP A 273 -20.47 -2.35 4.13
N LEU A 274 -19.57 -3.34 4.03
CA LEU A 274 -19.59 -4.55 4.86
C LEU A 274 -19.02 -4.35 6.27
N SER A 275 -18.35 -3.22 6.53
CA SER A 275 -17.61 -2.98 7.76
C SER A 275 -18.42 -2.24 8.83
N SER A 276 -17.80 -2.04 10.01
CA SER A 276 -18.36 -1.16 11.06
C SER A 276 -18.27 0.33 10.71
N VAL A 277 -17.46 0.73 9.73
CA VAL A 277 -17.27 2.13 9.32
C VAL A 277 -18.14 2.55 8.13
N ARG A 278 -19.14 1.75 7.75
CA ARG A 278 -20.02 2.02 6.60
C ARG A 278 -20.74 3.38 6.60
N ASN A 279 -20.88 4.00 7.76
CA ASN A 279 -21.55 5.30 7.94
C ASN A 279 -20.56 6.48 8.04
N GLU A 280 -19.26 6.22 7.92
CA GLU A 280 -18.25 7.28 7.94
C GLU A 280 -18.22 8.05 6.61
N GLU A 281 -17.86 9.34 6.69
CA GLU A 281 -17.74 10.18 5.51
C GLU A 281 -16.61 9.67 4.61
N ARG A 282 -16.86 9.69 3.29
CA ARG A 282 -15.95 9.09 2.33
C ARG A 282 -14.76 9.98 1.93
N TYR A 283 -14.90 11.30 2.12
CA TYR A 283 -13.90 12.34 1.83
C TYR A 283 -13.94 13.38 2.93
#